data_AF-A0AA50YC21-F1
#
_entry.id   AF-A0AA50YC21-F1
#
_cell.length_a   1.000
_cell.length_b   1.000
_cell.length_c   1.000
_cell.angle_alpha   90.00
_cell.angle_beta   90.00
_cell.angle_gamma   90.00
#
_symmetry.space_group_name_H-M   'P 1'
#
loop_
_entity.id
_entity.type
_entity.pdbx_description
1 polymer ?
#
loop_
_entity_poly.entity_id
_entity_poly.type
_entity_poly.pdbx_seq_one_letter_code
_entity_poly.pdbx_strand_id
1 'polypeptide(L)' 'MHGDMDQREREVIMRQFRTGSSRVLITTDLLARGIDVQQVSCVINYDLPTNRENYIH' A
#
# COMPACT_ATOMS: atom_id res chain seq x y z
N MET A 1 0.93 -3.71 -5.79
CA MET A 1 -0.05 -2.76 -6.33
C MET A 1 0.69 -1.58 -6.93
N HIS A 2 0.37 -1.18 -8.16
CA HIS A 2 1.05 -0.07 -8.86
C HIS A 2 0.08 0.73 -9.77
N GLY A 3 0.57 1.86 -10.29
CA GLY A 3 -0.21 2.88 -10.98
C GLY A 3 -0.90 2.46 -12.28
N ASP A 4 -0.41 1.39 -12.91
CA ASP A 4 -0.97 0.88 -14.18
C ASP A 4 -2.00 -0.25 -13.99
N MET A 5 -2.28 -0.66 -12.75
CA MET A 5 -3.31 -1.68 -12.48
C MET A 5 -4.72 -1.12 -12.66
N ASP A 6 -5.63 -1.96 -13.14
CA ASP A 6 -7.04 -1.59 -13.25
C ASP A 6 -7.65 -1.36 -11.86
N GLN A 7 -8.58 -0.41 -11.78
CA GLN A 7 -9.23 -0.05 -10.51
C GLN A 7 -9.92 -1.26 -9.85
N ARG A 8 -10.52 -2.14 -10.64
CA ARG A 8 -11.17 -3.37 -10.14
C ARG A 8 -10.18 -4.33 -9.51
N GLU A 9 -8.99 -4.50 -10.09
CA GLU A 9 -7.95 -5.36 -9.53
C GLU A 9 -7.44 -4.80 -8.19
N ARG A 10 -7.31 -3.48 -8.11
CA ARG A 10 -6.93 -2.81 -6.86
C ARG A 10 -7.96 -3.06 -5.75
N GLU A 11 -9.24 -2.94 -6.06
CA GLU A 11 -10.32 -3.18 -5.09
C GLU A 11 -10.29 -4.62 -4.56
N VAL A 12 -10.06 -5.60 -5.44
CA VAL A 12 -9.93 -7.01 -5.04
C VAL A 12 -8.74 -7.23 -4.11
N ILE A 13 -7.56 -6.72 -4.46
CA ILE A 13 -6.35 -6.85 -3.64
C ILE A 13 -6.54 -6.16 -2.29
N MET A 14 -7.10 -4.95 -2.28
CA MET A 14 -7.39 -4.22 -1.04
C MET A 14 -8.42 -4.92 -0.17
N ARG A 15 -9.41 -5.57 -0.78
CA ARG A 15 -10.37 -6.40 -0.04
C ARG A 15 -9.68 -7.59 0.60
N GLN A 16 -8.87 -8.33 -0.14
CA GLN A 16 -8.11 -9.48 0.37
C GLN A 16 -7.16 -9.10 1.51
N PHE A 17 -6.50 -7.94 1.40
CA PHE A 17 -5.63 -7.42 2.46
C PHE A 17 -6.43 -7.04 3.71
N ARG A 18 -7.56 -6.33 3.56
CA ARG A 18 -8.43 -5.94 4.69
C ARG A 18 -9.12 -7.13 5.37
N THR A 19 -9.44 -8.19 4.64
CA THR A 19 -10.01 -9.42 5.21
C THR A 19 -8.96 -10.34 5.82
N GLY A 20 -7.67 -9.99 5.76
CA GLY A 20 -6.57 -10.82 6.26
C GLY A 20 -6.26 -12.04 5.39
N SER A 21 -6.90 -12.17 4.22
CA SER A 21 -6.59 -13.23 3.24
C SER A 21 -5.19 -13.04 2.66
N SER A 22 -4.76 -11.78 2.52
CA SER A 22 -3.38 -11.41 2.20
C SER A 22 -2.75 -10.75 3.43
N ARG A 23 -1.63 -11.30 3.91
CA ARG A 23 -0.91 -10.78 5.10
C ARG A 23 0.09 -9.67 4.78
N VAL A 24 0.51 -9.58 3.52
CA VAL A 24 1.52 -8.62 3.05
C VAL A 24 0.96 -7.91 1.83
N LEU A 25 1.06 -6.58 1.83
CA LEU A 25 0.75 -5.74 0.68
C LEU A 25 2.03 -5.01 0.28
N ILE A 26 2.43 -5.17 -0.98
CA ILE A 26 3.57 -4.45 -1.57
C ILE A 26 2.99 -3.43 -2.55
N THR A 27 3.34 -2.15 -2.39
CA THR A 27 2.83 -1.07 -3.24
C THR A 27 3.89 0.02 -3.47
N THR A 28 3.71 0.83 -4.52
CA THR A 28 4.55 2.00 -4.78
C THR A 28 4.05 3.24 -4.03
N ASP A 29 4.95 4.22 -3.81
CA ASP A 29 4.73 5.44 -3.01
C ASP A 29 3.41 6.19 -3.33
N LEU A 30 3.05 6.27 -4.60
CA LEU A 30 1.85 6.99 -5.04
C LEU A 30 0.56 6.38 -4.47
N LEU A 31 0.56 5.06 -4.27
CA LEU A 31 -0.61 4.31 -3.83
C LEU A 31 -0.59 3.97 -2.34
N ALA A 32 0.54 4.17 -1.65
CA ALA A 32 0.61 4.05 -0.20
C ALA A 32 -0.19 5.17 0.50
N ARG A 33 -0.21 6.37 -0.10
CA ARG A 33 -0.96 7.51 0.40
C ARG A 33 -2.48 7.24 0.35
N GLY A 34 -3.11 7.22 1.52
CA GLY A 34 -4.57 7.04 1.64
C GLY A 34 -5.04 5.60 1.81
N ILE A 35 -4.13 4.65 2.03
CA ILE A 35 -4.51 3.31 2.50
C ILE A 35 -4.89 3.41 3.98
N ASP A 36 -6.19 3.56 4.25
CA ASP A 36 -6.74 3.43 5.60
C ASP A 36 -7.01 1.94 5.91
N VAL A 37 -6.06 1.32 6.61
CA VAL A 37 -6.17 -0.06 7.10
C VAL A 37 -5.78 -0.05 8.58
N GLN A 38 -6.79 -0.11 9.46
CA GLN A 38 -6.63 0.04 10.90
C GLN A 38 -5.76 -1.05 11.57
N GLN A 39 -5.45 -2.17 10.90
CA GLN A 39 -4.72 -3.31 11.47
C GLN A 39 -3.37 -3.61 10.79
N VAL A 40 -2.65 -2.60 10.32
CA VAL A 40 -1.27 -2.81 9.85
C VAL A 40 -0.31 -2.80 11.04
N SER A 41 0.36 -3.92 11.30
CA SER A 41 1.31 -4.06 12.43
C SER A 41 2.69 -3.45 12.13
N CYS A 42 3.07 -3.35 10.85
CA CYS A 42 4.38 -2.85 10.44
C CYS A 42 4.30 -2.31 9.01
N VAL A 43 4.93 -1.16 8.77
CA VAL A 43 5.14 -0.59 7.44
C VAL A 43 6.64 -0.58 7.18
N ILE A 44 7.06 -1.15 6.05
CA ILE A 44 8.46 -1.21 5.63
C ILE A 44 8.59 -0.42 4.33
N ASN A 45 9.34 0.68 4.38
CA ASN A 45 9.74 1.43 3.19
C ASN A 45 10.99 0.77 2.60
N TYR A 46 10.83 0.08 1.47
CA TYR A 46 11.89 -0.72 0.85
C TYR A 46 13.02 0.15 0.27
N ASP A 47 12.66 1.22 -0.43
CA ASP A 47 13.60 2.24 -0.90
C ASP A 47 13.49 3.47 -0.02
N LEU A 48 14.64 4.02 0.41
CA LEU A 48 14.68 5.33 1.05
C LEU A 48 14.22 6.36 0.01
N PRO A 49 13.10 7.08 0.26
CA PRO A 49 12.61 8.04 -0.70
C PRO A 49 13.70 9.10 -0.94
N THR A 50 14.01 9.37 -2.21
CA THR A 50 14.96 10.41 -2.61
C THR A 50 14.48 11.81 -2.21
N ASN A 51 13.21 11.95 -1.84
CA ASN A 51 12.61 13.17 -1.34
C ASN A 51 12.05 12.98 0.08
N ARG A 52 12.47 13.87 0.99
CA ARG A 52 12.18 13.83 2.44
C ARG A 52 10.68 13.90 2.76
N GLU A 53 9.88 14.49 1.87
CA GLU A 53 8.42 14.62 2.04
C GLU A 53 7.66 13.29 1.91
N ASN A 54 8.19 12.30 1.19
CA ASN A 54 7.55 10.98 1.06
C ASN A 54 7.73 10.11 2.33
N TYR A 55 8.59 10.50 3.27
CA TYR A 55 8.83 9.72 4.50
C TYR A 55 7.81 9.97 5.62
N ILE A 56 7.07 11.08 5.54
CA ILE A 56 6.16 11.55 6.62
C ILE A 56 4.69 11.16 6.35
N HIS A 57 4.40 10.53 5.21
CA HIS A 57 3.05 10.09 4.81
C HIS A 57 3.02 8.58 4.66
#